data_AF-A0A1A8AXX1-F1
#
_entry.id   AF-A0A1A8AXX1-F1
#
_cell.length_a   1.000
_cell.length_b   1.000
_cell.length_c   1.000
_cell.angle_alpha   90.00
_cell.angle_beta   90.00
_cell.angle_gamma   90.00
#
_symmetry.space_group_name_H-M   'P 1'
#
loop_
_entity.id
_entity.type
_entity.pdbx_description
1 polymer ?
#
loop_
_entity_poly.entity_id
_entity_poly.type
_entity_poly.pdbx_seq_one_letter_code
_entity_poly.pdbx_strand_id
1 'polypeptide(L)'
;MAMFHRKEFKIHGGQIGDSVTDISYNNISKQIDEGLKEQYTQSEVIRAVLRIIKPGHFKDVLISKDEMSINELKSFLRLHMGEKGTTELFQELITAKQLEHETPQQFLHRMVGLKQWLILASKQKDTEIIYEAETVQNVFLHTVYQGLSEKHEDIRRELKPLLSEKSVSDDALLRQVIRTTGEESERRRRLGRNPRAKYAYAQRGQVTSGKLGDSKEDPHSRSKDEDMQKLSAQAVL
;
A
#
# COMPACT_ATOMS: atom_id res chain seq x y z
N MET A 1 19.20 -46.00 32.75
CA MET A 1 18.09 -45.13 32.31
C MET A 1 18.68 -43.96 31.54
N ALA A 2 18.42 -43.87 30.24
CA ALA A 2 18.89 -42.73 29.45
C ALA A 2 18.04 -41.49 29.80
N MET A 3 18.66 -40.50 30.44
CA MET A 3 18.07 -39.17 30.59
C MET A 3 18.05 -38.51 29.21
N PHE A 4 16.92 -38.57 28.52
CA PHE A 4 16.68 -37.72 27.36
C PHE A 4 16.58 -36.28 27.88
N HIS A 5 17.64 -35.51 27.69
CA HIS A 5 17.66 -34.08 27.96
C HIS A 5 16.67 -33.44 26.98
N ARG A 6 15.46 -33.14 27.45
CA ARG A 6 14.47 -32.41 26.66
C ARG A 6 15.10 -31.07 26.28
N LYS A 7 15.09 -30.73 24.99
CA LYS A 7 15.60 -29.44 24.51
C LYS A 7 14.82 -28.32 25.20
N GLU A 8 15.51 -27.25 25.56
CA GLU A 8 14.87 -26.05 26.09
C GLU A 8 14.12 -25.32 24.97
N PHE A 9 12.88 -24.91 25.22
CA PHE A 9 12.12 -24.09 24.27
C PHE A 9 12.72 -22.68 24.16
N LYS A 10 12.97 -22.22 22.93
CA LYS A 10 13.59 -20.93 22.63
C LYS A 10 12.80 -20.22 21.54
N ILE A 11 12.64 -18.91 21.70
CA ILE A 11 12.09 -18.05 20.65
C ILE A 11 13.26 -17.54 19.79
N HIS A 12 13.07 -17.61 18.47
CA HIS A 12 14.04 -17.18 17.47
C HIS A 12 13.51 -16.00 16.66
N GLY A 13 14.41 -15.26 15.99
CA GLY A 13 14.01 -14.26 14.99
C GLY A 13 13.91 -12.81 15.46
N GLY A 14 14.36 -12.47 16.68
CA GLY A 14 14.50 -11.08 17.11
C GLY A 14 14.25 -10.86 18.60
N GLN A 15 14.13 -9.59 18.98
CA GLN A 15 13.81 -9.13 20.33
C GLN A 15 12.60 -8.19 20.31
N ILE A 16 11.90 -8.12 21.44
CA ILE A 16 10.79 -7.18 21.65
C ILE A 16 11.31 -6.05 22.55
N GLY A 17 11.17 -4.80 22.10
CA GLY A 17 11.52 -3.63 22.89
C GLY A 17 10.31 -2.71 23.08
N ASP A 18 10.43 -1.76 24.00
CA ASP A 18 9.34 -0.82 24.29
C ASP A 18 9.03 0.09 23.10
N SER A 19 10.05 0.51 22.36
CA SER A 19 9.95 1.43 21.22
C SER A 19 10.20 0.77 19.87
N VAL A 20 11.07 -0.25 19.83
CA VAL A 20 11.46 -0.94 18.60
C VAL A 20 11.44 -2.44 18.85
N THR A 21 10.71 -3.15 18.01
CA THR A 21 10.57 -4.59 18.06
C THR A 21 11.02 -5.20 16.73
N ASP A 22 11.94 -6.15 16.80
CA ASP A 22 12.65 -6.72 15.64
C ASP A 22 11.93 -7.96 15.06
N ILE A 23 10.84 -8.38 15.69
CA ILE A 23 10.09 -9.60 15.39
C ILE A 23 8.60 -9.28 15.29
N SER A 24 7.86 -9.86 14.35
CA SER A 24 6.42 -9.58 14.22
C SER A 24 5.57 -10.38 15.22
N TYR A 25 4.38 -9.88 15.55
CA TYR A 25 3.45 -10.57 16.46
C TYR A 25 3.08 -11.96 15.91
N ASN A 26 2.81 -12.04 14.61
CA ASN A 26 2.49 -13.29 13.92
C ASN A 26 3.60 -14.34 14.04
N ASN A 27 4.87 -13.91 14.03
CA ASN A 27 6.01 -14.80 14.21
C ASN A 27 6.04 -15.36 15.64
N ILE A 28 5.91 -14.50 16.66
CA ILE A 28 5.90 -14.94 18.06
C ILE A 28 4.69 -15.82 18.36
N SER A 29 3.50 -15.43 17.92
CA SER A 29 2.26 -16.17 18.15
C SER A 29 2.36 -17.60 17.58
N LYS A 30 2.95 -17.73 16.39
CA LYS A 30 3.22 -19.04 15.78
C LYS A 30 4.21 -19.88 16.60
N GLN A 31 5.32 -19.29 17.05
CA GLN A 31 6.30 -20.02 17.88
C GLN A 31 5.70 -20.45 19.23
N ILE A 32 4.87 -19.61 19.85
CA ILE A 32 4.11 -19.97 21.06
C ILE A 32 3.23 -21.19 20.80
N ASP A 33 2.46 -21.17 19.70
CA ASP A 33 1.57 -22.30 19.33
C ASP A 33 2.35 -23.58 19.03
N GLU A 34 3.50 -23.46 18.36
CA GLU A 34 4.40 -24.59 18.09
C GLU A 34 4.98 -25.15 19.38
N GLY A 35 5.41 -24.29 20.32
CA GLY A 35 5.88 -24.73 21.64
C GLY A 35 4.83 -25.53 22.40
N LEU A 36 3.58 -25.07 22.41
CA LEU A 36 2.49 -25.81 23.03
C LEU A 36 2.20 -27.14 22.30
N LYS A 37 2.28 -27.14 20.96
CA LYS A 37 2.10 -28.35 20.15
C LYS A 37 3.21 -29.38 20.39
N GLU A 38 4.43 -28.93 20.67
CA GLU A 38 5.57 -29.75 21.09
C GLU A 38 5.53 -30.13 22.59
N GLN A 39 4.38 -29.94 23.22
CA GLN A 39 4.07 -30.30 24.61
C GLN A 39 4.92 -29.56 25.65
N TYR A 40 5.53 -28.41 25.30
CA TYR A 40 6.14 -27.56 26.32
C TYR A 40 5.07 -27.00 27.24
N THR A 41 5.41 -26.88 28.52
CA THR A 41 4.49 -26.28 29.50
C THR A 41 4.31 -24.80 29.21
N GLN A 42 3.14 -24.27 29.58
CA GLN A 42 2.86 -22.84 29.47
C GLN A 42 3.95 -21.98 30.14
N SER A 43 4.42 -22.38 31.32
CA SER A 43 5.50 -21.66 32.04
C SER A 43 6.82 -21.66 31.27
N GLU A 44 7.18 -22.75 30.59
CA GLU A 44 8.39 -22.79 29.73
C GLU A 44 8.26 -21.84 28.54
N VAL A 45 7.10 -21.83 27.89
CA VAL A 45 6.81 -20.94 26.75
C VAL A 45 6.85 -19.47 27.18
N ILE A 46 6.16 -19.12 28.26
CA ILE A 46 6.14 -17.74 28.80
C ILE A 46 7.56 -17.29 29.17
N ARG A 47 8.34 -18.13 29.87
CA ARG A 47 9.74 -17.80 30.19
C ARG A 47 10.58 -17.58 28.95
N ALA A 48 10.40 -18.38 27.89
CA ALA A 48 11.13 -18.20 26.65
C ALA A 48 10.79 -16.88 25.95
N VAL A 49 9.52 -16.46 25.99
CA VAL A 49 9.10 -15.15 25.47
C VAL A 49 9.70 -14.02 26.31
N LEU A 50 9.60 -14.07 27.64
CA LEU A 50 10.17 -13.05 28.53
C LEU A 50 11.69 -12.87 28.35
N ARG A 51 12.41 -13.91 27.93
CA ARG A 51 13.85 -13.83 27.61
C ARG A 51 14.18 -12.95 26.41
N ILE A 52 13.31 -12.91 25.40
CA ILE A 52 13.54 -12.09 24.19
C ILE A 52 13.03 -10.65 24.33
N ILE A 53 12.27 -10.34 25.39
CA ILE A 53 11.84 -8.98 25.70
C ILE A 53 13.01 -8.24 26.36
N LYS A 54 13.40 -7.11 25.78
CA LYS A 54 14.41 -6.19 26.33
C LYS A 54 13.94 -5.65 27.69
N PRO A 55 14.84 -5.38 28.64
CA PRO A 55 14.48 -4.67 29.88
C PRO A 55 13.76 -3.36 29.56
N GLY A 56 12.70 -3.04 30.30
CA GLY A 56 11.83 -1.91 30.03
C GLY A 56 10.46 -2.06 30.69
N HIS A 57 9.62 -1.03 30.54
CA HIS A 57 8.31 -0.94 31.17
C HIS A 57 7.42 -2.12 30.79
N PHE A 58 7.42 -2.53 29.51
CA PHE A 58 6.60 -3.65 29.07
C PHE A 58 6.99 -4.95 29.78
N LYS A 59 8.30 -5.20 29.91
CA LYS A 59 8.81 -6.39 30.60
C LYS A 59 8.48 -6.35 32.09
N ASP A 60 8.63 -5.21 32.74
CA ASP A 60 8.34 -5.04 34.17
C ASP A 60 6.87 -5.32 34.48
N VAL A 61 5.96 -4.82 33.64
CA VAL A 61 4.52 -5.12 33.74
C VAL A 61 4.26 -6.63 33.63
N LEU A 62 4.87 -7.31 32.66
CA LEU A 62 4.68 -8.75 32.49
C LEU A 62 5.24 -9.58 33.65
N ILE A 63 6.39 -9.20 34.21
CA ILE A 63 7.03 -9.90 35.33
C ILE A 63 6.27 -9.68 36.64
N SER A 64 5.65 -8.52 36.83
CA SER A 64 4.88 -8.20 38.05
C SER A 64 3.61 -9.06 38.23
N LYS A 65 3.23 -9.84 37.22
CA LYS A 65 2.02 -10.66 37.20
C LYS A 65 2.38 -12.13 37.49
N ASP A 66 1.98 -12.62 38.67
CA ASP A 66 2.41 -13.92 39.21
C ASP A 66 1.96 -15.13 38.38
N GLU A 67 0.73 -15.10 37.86
CA GLU A 67 0.15 -16.18 37.04
C GLU A 67 -0.46 -15.61 35.77
N MET A 68 0.25 -15.77 34.65
CA MET A 68 -0.18 -15.32 33.33
C MET A 68 -0.53 -16.50 32.44
N SER A 69 -1.69 -16.46 31.81
CA SER A 69 -2.09 -17.39 30.76
C SER A 69 -1.38 -17.13 29.43
N ILE A 70 -1.30 -18.13 28.55
CA ILE A 70 -0.82 -17.91 27.17
C ILE A 70 -1.70 -16.88 26.45
N ASN A 71 -3.01 -16.93 26.68
CA ASN A 71 -3.95 -16.00 26.04
C ASN A 71 -3.69 -14.56 26.51
N GLU A 72 -3.51 -14.34 27.81
CA GLU A 72 -3.15 -13.01 28.33
C GLU A 72 -1.81 -12.54 27.77
N LEU A 73 -0.78 -13.40 27.72
CA LEU A 73 0.50 -13.05 27.11
C LEU A 73 0.33 -12.61 25.65
N LYS A 74 -0.44 -13.36 24.86
CA LYS A 74 -0.72 -13.01 23.46
C LYS A 74 -1.48 -11.69 23.35
N SER A 75 -2.45 -11.42 24.22
CA SER A 75 -3.17 -10.14 24.25
C SER A 75 -2.24 -8.98 24.58
N PHE A 76 -1.36 -9.11 25.59
CA PHE A 76 -0.38 -8.08 25.93
C PHE A 76 0.61 -7.82 24.79
N LEU A 77 1.13 -8.88 24.16
CA LEU A 77 2.02 -8.78 23.00
C LEU A 77 1.34 -8.07 21.84
N ARG A 78 0.09 -8.44 21.53
CA ARG A 78 -0.70 -7.81 20.45
C ARG A 78 -0.84 -6.30 20.70
N LEU A 79 -1.25 -5.93 21.92
CA LEU A 79 -1.43 -4.53 22.31
C LEU A 79 -0.11 -3.75 22.24
N HIS A 80 0.96 -4.31 22.79
CA HIS A 80 2.29 -3.68 22.80
C HIS A 80 2.85 -3.45 21.40
N MET A 81 2.60 -4.39 20.49
CA MET A 81 3.11 -4.36 19.12
C MET A 81 2.19 -3.62 18.14
N GLY A 82 1.05 -3.11 18.61
CA GLY A 82 0.06 -2.41 17.77
C GLY A 82 -0.55 -3.28 16.67
N GLU A 83 -0.60 -4.60 16.87
CA GLU A 83 -1.14 -5.52 15.86
C GLU A 83 -2.67 -5.43 15.86
N LYS A 84 -3.24 -5.12 14.69
CA LYS A 84 -4.68 -4.93 14.52
C LYS A 84 -5.45 -6.25 14.66
N GLY A 85 -6.61 -6.17 15.32
CA GLY A 85 -7.56 -7.30 15.39
C GLY A 85 -8.26 -7.56 14.04
N THR A 86 -8.87 -8.73 13.88
CA THR A 86 -9.63 -9.06 12.66
C THR A 86 -10.79 -8.08 12.43
N THR A 87 -11.47 -7.65 13.48
CA THR A 87 -12.52 -6.64 13.42
C THR A 87 -12.00 -5.30 12.91
N GLU A 88 -10.85 -4.85 13.40
CA GLU A 88 -10.22 -3.60 12.98
C GLU A 88 -9.78 -3.66 11.51
N LEU A 89 -9.16 -4.76 11.10
CA LEU A 89 -8.77 -5.01 9.69
C LEU A 89 -10.00 -5.04 8.77
N PHE A 90 -11.11 -5.64 9.21
CA PHE A 90 -12.35 -5.67 8.44
C PHE A 90 -12.97 -4.27 8.32
N GLN A 91 -12.99 -3.49 9.40
CA GLN A 91 -13.46 -2.10 9.35
C GLN A 91 -12.58 -1.22 8.46
N GLU A 92 -11.26 -1.39 8.51
CA GLU A 92 -10.32 -0.74 7.60
C GLU A 92 -10.63 -1.11 6.15
N LEU A 93 -10.95 -2.37 5.87
CA LEU A 93 -11.32 -2.82 4.52
C LEU A 93 -12.64 -2.20 4.05
N ILE A 94 -13.65 -2.10 4.90
CA ILE A 94 -14.94 -1.49 4.54
C ILE A 94 -14.79 0.00 4.23
N THR A 95 -13.96 0.70 5.01
CA THR A 95 -13.86 2.16 4.98
C THR A 95 -12.75 2.69 4.06
N ALA A 96 -11.92 1.80 3.52
CA ALA A 96 -10.79 2.20 2.70
C ALA A 96 -11.19 2.95 1.42
N LYS A 97 -10.46 4.03 1.16
CA LYS A 97 -10.54 4.82 -0.07
C LYS A 97 -9.14 5.11 -0.59
N GLN A 98 -9.05 5.40 -1.88
CA GLN A 98 -7.83 5.85 -2.53
C GLN A 98 -7.40 7.18 -1.91
N LEU A 99 -6.14 7.26 -1.46
CA LEU A 99 -5.59 8.51 -0.92
C LEU A 99 -5.28 9.50 -2.04
N GLU A 100 -5.20 10.79 -1.71
CA GLU A 100 -5.01 11.86 -2.70
C GLU A 100 -3.72 11.70 -3.54
N HIS A 101 -2.66 11.19 -2.92
CA HIS A 101 -1.34 11.00 -3.52
C HIS A 101 -1.11 9.54 -3.99
N GLU A 102 -2.11 8.68 -3.87
CA GLU A 102 -2.01 7.27 -4.22
C GLU A 102 -2.52 7.04 -5.65
N THR A 103 -1.79 6.28 -6.48
CA THR A 103 -2.27 5.88 -7.80
C THR A 103 -3.33 4.76 -7.68
N PRO A 104 -4.18 4.54 -8.70
CA PRO A 104 -5.14 3.43 -8.69
C PRO A 104 -4.49 2.06 -8.47
N GLN A 105 -3.28 1.86 -9.00
CA GLN A 105 -2.48 0.64 -8.79
C GLN A 105 -2.06 0.49 -7.33
N GLN A 106 -1.53 1.55 -6.73
CA GLN A 106 -1.09 1.53 -5.33
C GLN A 106 -2.27 1.25 -4.40
N PHE A 107 -3.41 1.89 -4.67
CA PHE A 107 -4.66 1.63 -3.96
C PHE A 107 -5.07 0.16 -4.05
N LEU A 108 -5.11 -0.40 -5.25
CA LEU A 108 -5.49 -1.80 -5.43
C LEU A 108 -4.50 -2.76 -4.76
N HIS A 109 -3.19 -2.51 -4.85
CA HIS A 109 -2.18 -3.30 -4.14
C HIS A 109 -2.39 -3.27 -2.62
N ARG A 110 -2.67 -2.09 -2.06
CA ARG A 110 -2.97 -1.94 -0.63
C ARG A 110 -4.24 -2.72 -0.24
N MET A 111 -5.29 -2.66 -1.06
CA MET A 111 -6.53 -3.41 -0.83
C MET A 111 -6.31 -4.92 -0.89
N VAL A 112 -5.53 -5.41 -1.86
CA VAL A 112 -5.16 -6.83 -1.94
C VAL A 112 -4.37 -7.25 -0.70
N GLY A 113 -3.40 -6.43 -0.25
CA GLY A 113 -2.65 -6.68 0.97
C GLY A 113 -3.56 -6.78 2.20
N LEU A 114 -4.48 -5.84 2.36
CA LEU A 114 -5.44 -5.82 3.46
C LEU A 114 -6.38 -7.03 3.44
N LYS A 115 -6.89 -7.40 2.25
CA LYS A 115 -7.71 -8.60 2.04
C LYS A 115 -6.97 -9.86 2.48
N GLN A 116 -5.75 -10.05 2.00
CA GLN A 116 -4.94 -11.23 2.31
C GLN A 116 -4.58 -11.28 3.79
N TRP A 117 -4.20 -10.15 4.38
CA TRP A 117 -3.90 -10.08 5.80
C TRP A 117 -5.10 -10.43 6.66
N LEU A 118 -6.29 -9.92 6.35
CA LEU A 118 -7.53 -10.27 7.06
C LEU A 118 -7.87 -11.77 6.96
N ILE A 119 -7.73 -12.37 5.77
CA ILE A 119 -7.97 -13.81 5.56
C ILE A 119 -6.97 -14.64 6.40
N LEU A 120 -5.71 -14.22 6.47
CA LEU A 120 -4.69 -14.89 7.26
C LEU A 120 -4.95 -14.74 8.76
N ALA A 121 -5.29 -13.53 9.20
CA ALA A 121 -5.64 -13.25 10.59
C ALA A 121 -6.83 -14.10 11.03
N SER A 122 -7.90 -14.17 10.22
CA SER A 122 -9.12 -14.94 10.52
C SER A 122 -8.90 -16.46 10.65
N LYS A 123 -7.74 -16.99 10.23
CA LYS A 123 -7.38 -18.41 10.42
C LYS A 123 -6.67 -18.68 11.75
N GLN A 124 -6.28 -17.63 12.48
CA GLN A 124 -5.56 -17.79 13.74
C GLN A 124 -6.52 -18.15 14.87
N LYS A 125 -6.10 -19.08 15.73
CA LYS A 125 -6.89 -19.61 16.86
C LYS A 125 -7.22 -18.57 17.95
N ASP A 126 -6.51 -17.46 17.93
CA ASP A 126 -6.60 -16.36 18.89
C ASP A 126 -7.69 -15.32 18.49
N THR A 127 -8.24 -15.41 17.28
CA THR A 127 -9.17 -14.38 16.80
C THR A 127 -10.54 -14.43 17.47
N GLU A 128 -11.01 -13.26 17.89
CA GLU A 128 -12.35 -13.08 18.47
C GLU A 128 -13.45 -13.30 17.43
N ILE A 129 -13.23 -12.83 16.20
CA ILE A 129 -14.16 -12.94 15.08
C ILE A 129 -13.46 -13.52 13.87
N ILE A 130 -14.05 -14.57 13.31
CA ILE A 130 -13.61 -15.24 12.09
C ILE A 130 -14.44 -14.72 10.92
N TYR A 131 -13.79 -14.11 9.93
CA TYR A 131 -14.44 -13.69 8.70
C TYR A 131 -14.27 -14.75 7.61
N GLU A 132 -15.38 -15.19 7.02
CA GLU A 132 -15.37 -16.11 5.90
C GLU A 132 -14.75 -15.46 4.66
N ALA A 133 -13.99 -16.25 3.90
CA ALA A 133 -13.28 -15.77 2.71
C ALA A 133 -14.23 -15.16 1.66
N GLU A 134 -15.44 -15.71 1.51
CA GLU A 134 -16.45 -15.15 0.59
C GLU A 134 -16.91 -13.75 1.05
N THR A 135 -17.17 -13.57 2.35
CA THR A 135 -17.54 -12.27 2.91
C THR A 135 -16.44 -11.24 2.70
N VAL A 136 -15.18 -11.62 2.98
CA VAL A 136 -14.03 -10.74 2.76
C VAL A 136 -13.88 -10.37 1.28
N GLN A 137 -14.05 -11.33 0.37
CA GLN A 137 -13.99 -11.09 -1.07
C GLN A 137 -15.10 -10.13 -1.54
N ASN A 138 -16.34 -10.33 -1.10
CA ASN A 138 -17.46 -9.46 -1.46
C ASN A 138 -17.24 -8.02 -0.99
N VAL A 139 -16.80 -7.85 0.25
CA VAL A 139 -16.48 -6.53 0.80
C VAL A 139 -15.30 -5.91 0.06
N PHE A 140 -14.24 -6.67 -0.22
CA PHE A 140 -13.10 -6.19 -0.99
C PHE A 140 -13.51 -5.66 -2.37
N LEU A 141 -14.29 -6.41 -3.14
CA LEU A 141 -14.72 -5.99 -4.48
C LEU A 141 -15.58 -4.72 -4.41
N HIS A 142 -16.49 -4.66 -3.43
CA HIS A 142 -17.31 -3.49 -3.20
C HIS A 142 -16.47 -2.26 -2.81
N THR A 143 -15.53 -2.42 -1.87
CA THR A 143 -14.58 -1.39 -1.45
C THR A 143 -13.74 -0.90 -2.61
N VAL A 144 -13.19 -1.77 -3.45
CA VAL A 144 -12.39 -1.36 -4.61
C VAL A 144 -13.22 -0.51 -5.56
N TYR A 145 -14.48 -0.89 -5.82
CA TYR A 145 -15.36 -0.12 -6.69
C TYR A 145 -15.66 1.28 -6.13
N GLN A 146 -16.10 1.36 -4.86
CA GLN A 146 -16.51 2.62 -4.23
C GLN A 146 -15.32 3.50 -3.78
N GLY A 147 -14.18 2.86 -3.49
CA GLY A 147 -13.02 3.49 -2.86
C GLY A 147 -12.09 4.18 -3.84
N LEU A 148 -12.15 3.88 -5.14
CA LEU A 148 -11.41 4.62 -6.16
C LEU A 148 -11.76 6.12 -6.11
N SER A 149 -10.80 7.00 -6.37
CA SER A 149 -11.03 8.44 -6.40
C SER A 149 -11.88 8.85 -7.60
N GLU A 150 -12.68 9.91 -7.46
CA GLU A 150 -13.47 10.51 -8.54
C GLU A 150 -12.61 10.95 -9.74
N LYS A 151 -11.32 11.25 -9.52
CA LYS A 151 -10.34 11.58 -10.57
C LYS A 151 -10.07 10.41 -11.54
N HIS A 152 -10.46 9.19 -11.16
CA HIS A 152 -10.21 7.93 -11.86
C HIS A 152 -11.52 7.18 -12.21
N GLU A 153 -12.60 7.93 -12.48
CA GLU A 153 -13.91 7.37 -12.80
C GLU A 153 -13.91 6.51 -14.09
N ASP A 154 -13.02 6.82 -15.03
CA ASP A 154 -12.75 6.01 -16.21
C ASP A 154 -12.24 4.62 -15.86
N ILE A 155 -11.28 4.53 -14.94
CA ILE A 155 -10.75 3.26 -14.43
C ILE A 155 -11.83 2.49 -13.68
N ARG A 156 -12.62 3.17 -12.83
CA ARG A 156 -13.74 2.57 -12.11
C ARG A 156 -14.75 1.93 -13.08
N ARG A 157 -15.12 2.62 -14.15
CA ARG A 157 -16.07 2.12 -15.17
C ARG A 157 -15.54 0.87 -15.89
N GLU A 158 -14.26 0.87 -16.26
CA GLU A 158 -13.59 -0.26 -16.94
C GLU A 158 -13.39 -1.48 -16.03
N LEU A 159 -13.28 -1.28 -14.71
CA LEU A 159 -13.15 -2.36 -13.74
C LEU A 159 -14.50 -3.00 -13.36
N LYS A 160 -15.60 -2.26 -13.47
CA LYS A 160 -16.93 -2.68 -13.00
C LYS A 160 -17.34 -4.10 -13.45
N PRO A 161 -17.10 -4.54 -14.70
CA PRO A 161 -17.44 -5.91 -15.11
C PRO A 161 -16.69 -6.96 -14.31
N LEU A 162 -15.38 -6.76 -14.10
CA LEU A 162 -14.55 -7.67 -13.32
C LEU A 162 -14.92 -7.68 -11.84
N LEU A 163 -15.25 -6.52 -11.27
CA LEU A 163 -15.65 -6.39 -9.87
C LEU A 163 -17.03 -7.00 -9.58
N SER A 164 -17.83 -7.27 -10.61
CA SER A 164 -19.11 -7.97 -10.46
C SER A 164 -18.94 -9.49 -10.38
N GLU A 165 -17.77 -10.01 -10.77
CA GLU A 165 -17.45 -11.43 -10.72
C GLU A 165 -16.78 -11.79 -9.38
N LYS A 166 -17.51 -12.49 -8.49
CA LYS A 166 -16.99 -12.88 -7.17
C LYS A 166 -15.70 -13.72 -7.23
N SER A 167 -15.54 -14.53 -8.29
CA SER A 167 -14.39 -15.41 -8.53
C SER A 167 -13.19 -14.72 -9.17
N VAL A 168 -13.26 -13.41 -9.45
CA VAL A 168 -12.15 -12.70 -10.08
C VAL A 168 -10.88 -12.79 -9.24
N SER A 169 -9.75 -13.05 -9.90
CA SER A 169 -8.45 -13.09 -9.23
C SER A 169 -7.88 -11.68 -9.03
N ASP A 170 -7.12 -11.51 -7.95
CA ASP A 170 -6.40 -10.27 -7.64
C ASP A 170 -5.50 -9.82 -8.80
N ASP A 171 -4.86 -10.80 -9.44
CA ASP A 171 -3.94 -10.61 -10.56
C ASP A 171 -4.65 -10.13 -11.84
N ALA A 172 -5.89 -10.60 -12.08
CA ALA A 172 -6.72 -10.09 -13.18
C ALA A 172 -7.13 -8.63 -12.95
N LEU A 173 -7.52 -8.26 -11.72
CA LEU A 173 -7.83 -6.88 -11.36
C LEU A 173 -6.60 -5.97 -11.53
N LEU A 174 -5.44 -6.39 -11.04
CA LEU A 174 -4.19 -5.63 -11.15
C LEU A 174 -3.81 -5.39 -12.61
N ARG A 175 -3.85 -6.43 -13.46
CA ARG A 175 -3.60 -6.30 -14.90
C ARG A 175 -4.54 -5.29 -15.55
N GLN A 176 -5.83 -5.35 -15.23
CA GLN A 176 -6.82 -4.42 -15.77
C GLN A 176 -6.51 -2.97 -15.37
N VAL A 177 -6.21 -2.71 -14.10
CA VAL A 177 -5.86 -1.35 -13.64
C VAL A 177 -4.62 -0.82 -14.34
N ILE A 178 -3.58 -1.64 -14.47
CA ILE A 178 -2.34 -1.26 -15.16
C ILE A 178 -2.63 -0.90 -16.62
N ARG A 179 -3.38 -1.77 -17.32
CA ARG A 179 -3.78 -1.56 -18.72
C ARG A 179 -4.56 -0.26 -18.90
N THR A 180 -5.65 -0.09 -18.15
CA THR A 180 -6.53 1.08 -18.29
C THR A 180 -5.82 2.38 -17.92
N THR A 181 -4.98 2.37 -16.89
CA THR A 181 -4.19 3.57 -16.53
C THR A 181 -3.18 3.92 -17.62
N GLY A 182 -2.56 2.92 -18.25
CA GLY A 182 -1.65 3.11 -19.38
C GLY A 182 -2.37 3.74 -20.57
N GLU A 183 -3.52 3.18 -20.96
CA GLU A 183 -4.35 3.70 -22.05
C GLU A 183 -4.82 5.13 -21.80
N GLU A 184 -5.26 5.43 -20.58
CA GLU A 184 -5.68 6.78 -20.18
C GLU A 184 -4.51 7.78 -20.22
N SER A 185 -3.33 7.37 -19.75
CA SER A 185 -2.14 8.21 -19.78
C SER A 185 -1.73 8.56 -21.22
N GLU A 186 -1.82 7.59 -22.14
CA GLU A 186 -1.57 7.78 -23.57
C GLU A 186 -2.63 8.68 -24.22
N ARG A 187 -3.92 8.50 -23.86
CA ARG A 187 -5.00 9.37 -24.32
C ARG A 187 -4.77 10.83 -23.90
N ARG A 188 -4.40 11.06 -22.64
CA ARG A 188 -4.07 12.40 -22.11
C ARG A 188 -2.87 13.02 -22.84
N ARG A 189 -1.82 12.23 -23.13
CA ARG A 189 -0.65 12.69 -23.91
C ARG A 189 -1.04 13.12 -25.32
N ARG A 190 -1.93 12.38 -25.98
CA ARG A 190 -2.41 12.69 -27.34
C ARG A 190 -3.28 13.95 -27.36
N LEU A 191 -4.17 14.12 -26.38
CA LEU A 191 -5.02 15.31 -26.25
C LEU A 191 -4.23 16.57 -25.87
N GLY A 192 -3.13 16.43 -25.13
CA GLY A 192 -2.22 17.53 -24.79
C GLY A 192 -1.29 17.96 -25.93
N ARG A 193 -1.13 17.15 -26.98
CA ARG A 193 -0.43 17.52 -28.21
C ARG A 193 -1.41 18.14 -29.19
N ASN A 194 -1.51 19.47 -29.21
CA ASN A 194 -2.24 20.19 -30.25
C ASN A 194 -1.42 20.17 -31.56
N PRO A 195 -1.86 19.49 -32.64
CA PRO A 195 -1.19 19.56 -33.92
C PRO A 195 -1.66 20.82 -34.65
N ARG A 196 -1.20 22.00 -34.24
CA ARG A 196 -1.39 23.23 -35.02
C ARG A 196 -0.21 23.48 -35.96
N ALA A 197 -0.51 23.24 -37.23
CA ALA A 197 -0.06 23.93 -38.43
C ALA A 197 1.41 23.76 -38.88
N LYS A 198 1.62 22.80 -39.80
CA LYS A 198 2.32 23.13 -41.05
C LYS A 198 1.35 22.90 -42.21
N TYR A 199 0.62 23.95 -42.57
CA TYR A 199 0.09 24.06 -43.93
C TYR A 199 1.32 24.12 -44.85
N ALA A 200 1.69 22.99 -45.44
CA ALA A 200 2.52 22.98 -46.62
C ALA A 200 1.64 23.51 -47.76
N TYR A 201 1.78 24.80 -48.08
CA TYR A 201 1.35 25.33 -49.36
C TYR A 201 2.11 24.57 -50.45
N ALA A 202 1.43 23.64 -51.10
CA ALA A 202 1.89 23.03 -52.33
C ALA A 202 1.02 23.54 -53.48
N GLN A 203 1.70 23.92 -54.56
CA GLN A 203 1.26 24.60 -55.79
C GLN A 203 1.37 26.13 -55.72
N ARG A 204 1.99 26.82 -56.69
CA ARG A 204 2.00 26.56 -58.12
C ARG A 204 3.17 27.30 -58.79
N GLY A 205 3.88 26.64 -59.70
CA GLY A 205 4.84 27.31 -60.57
C GLY A 205 4.13 28.18 -61.61
N GLN A 206 4.63 29.41 -61.82
CA GLN A 206 4.91 29.98 -63.14
C GLN A 206 5.70 31.29 -63.00
N VAL A 207 6.60 31.46 -63.95
CA VAL A 207 7.64 32.48 -64.14
C VAL A 207 7.02 33.75 -64.71
N THR A 208 7.42 34.95 -64.25
CA THR A 208 7.86 36.08 -65.12
C THR A 208 8.38 37.27 -64.29
N SER A 209 9.44 37.85 -64.84
CA SER A 209 10.33 38.92 -64.40
C SER A 209 9.70 40.32 -64.32
N GLY A 210 10.25 41.22 -63.47
CA GLY A 210 10.02 42.67 -63.62
C GLY A 210 10.34 43.59 -62.43
N LYS A 211 11.58 44.11 -62.40
CA LYS A 211 12.13 45.40 -61.89
C LYS A 211 11.47 46.25 -60.76
N LEU A 212 12.35 46.57 -59.79
CA LEU A 212 12.74 47.87 -59.16
C LEU A 212 11.70 48.92 -58.72
N GLY A 213 11.81 49.32 -57.44
CA GLY A 213 11.27 50.55 -56.87
C GLY A 213 11.62 50.66 -55.37
N ASP A 214 11.81 51.87 -54.87
CA ASP A 214 12.81 52.26 -53.86
C ASP A 214 12.22 52.71 -52.50
N SER A 215 13.04 52.62 -51.45
CA SER A 215 13.10 53.40 -50.19
C SER A 215 11.89 53.55 -49.24
N LYS A 216 12.06 53.09 -47.98
CA LYS A 216 12.16 53.94 -46.77
C LYS A 216 12.48 53.13 -45.49
N GLU A 217 13.43 53.67 -44.71
CA GLU A 217 13.85 53.37 -43.33
C GLU A 217 12.65 53.54 -42.35
N ASP A 218 12.56 53.07 -41.09
CA ASP A 218 13.53 52.78 -40.02
C ASP A 218 12.77 52.10 -38.81
N PRO A 219 13.27 51.98 -37.54
CA PRO A 219 13.48 50.68 -36.88
C PRO A 219 12.71 50.48 -35.55
N HIS A 220 12.57 49.22 -35.07
CA HIS A 220 12.77 48.93 -33.64
C HIS A 220 13.00 47.45 -33.39
N SER A 221 14.14 47.18 -32.76
CA SER A 221 14.61 45.87 -32.32
C SER A 221 14.35 45.68 -30.82
N ARG A 222 14.21 44.40 -30.44
CA ARG A 222 14.66 43.79 -29.17
C ARG A 222 14.06 44.30 -27.84
N SER A 223 13.40 43.39 -27.13
CA SER A 223 13.68 43.03 -25.73
C SER A 223 12.43 42.43 -25.06
N LYS A 224 12.35 41.10 -24.91
CA LYS A 224 11.43 40.42 -23.97
C LYS A 224 11.93 39.07 -23.40
N ASP A 225 13.22 38.73 -23.57
CA ASP A 225 13.76 37.46 -23.09
C ASP A 225 14.60 37.56 -21.80
N GLU A 226 14.68 38.74 -21.14
CA GLU A 226 15.52 38.90 -19.93
C GLU A 226 14.75 38.99 -18.60
N ASP A 227 13.41 39.04 -18.60
CA ASP A 227 12.63 39.26 -17.36
C ASP A 227 12.08 37.98 -16.70
N MET A 228 12.23 36.80 -17.30
CA MET A 228 11.72 35.53 -16.74
C MET A 228 12.79 34.63 -16.13
N GLN A 229 14.00 35.15 -15.87
CA GLN A 229 15.07 34.43 -15.18
C GLN A 229 15.50 35.06 -13.84
N LYS A 230 14.83 36.12 -13.37
CA LYS A 230 15.21 36.82 -12.12
C LYS A 230 14.23 36.72 -10.95
N LEU A 231 13.13 35.98 -11.06
CA LEU A 231 12.19 35.78 -9.93
C LEU A 231 12.25 34.38 -9.28
N SER A 232 13.10 33.47 -9.78
CA SER A 232 13.39 32.18 -9.13
C SER A 232 14.42 32.26 -7.99
N ALA A 233 14.74 33.46 -7.50
CA ALA A 233 15.79 33.67 -6.49
C ALA A 233 15.31 34.37 -5.20
N GLN A 234 14.00 34.40 -4.93
CA GLN A 234 13.48 34.99 -3.69
C GLN A 234 12.32 34.18 -3.10
N ALA A 235 12.63 32.96 -2.67
CA ALA A 235 11.79 32.17 -1.76
C ALA A 235 12.64 31.11 -1.03
N VAL A 236 13.72 31.55 -0.38
CA VAL A 236 14.36 30.81 0.71
C VAL A 236 14.73 31.84 1.76
N LEU A 237 13.86 31.99 2.76
CA LEU A 237 14.15 32.17 4.18
C LEU A 237 12.84 31.91 4.94
#